data_AF-A0A9C7Z7U0-F1
#
_entry.id   AF-A0A9C7Z7U0-F1
#
_cell.length_a   1.000
_cell.length_b   1.000
_cell.length_c   1.000
_cell.angle_alpha   90.00
_cell.angle_beta   90.00
_cell.angle_gamma   90.00
#
_symmetry.space_group_name_H-M   'P 1'
#
loop_
_entity.id
_entity.type
_entity.pdbx_description
1 polymer ?
#
loop_
_entity_poly.entity_id
_entity_poly.type
_entity_poly.pdbx_seq_one_letter_code
_entity_poly.pdbx_strand_id
1 'polypeptide(L)' 'MDEQEATDQFVALCGGAPHADRLSYLWSNSYPGIAAGVFDKPSKVDVFKCRAEREGFTTEQVEALLLLQ' A
#
# COMPACT_ATOMS: atom_id res chain seq x y z
N MET A 1 1.87 13.41 16.91
CA MET A 1 1.73 11.95 16.90
C MET A 1 3.02 11.45 16.31
N ASP A 2 3.81 10.74 17.09
CA ASP A 2 5.15 10.29 16.70
C ASP A 2 5.05 9.31 15.53
N GLU A 3 5.80 9.55 14.45
CA GLU A 3 5.86 8.68 13.25
C GLU A 3 6.13 7.21 13.59
N GLN A 4 6.87 6.97 14.69
CA GLN A 4 7.10 5.63 15.22
C GLN A 4 5.83 4.97 15.77
N GLU A 5 4.97 5.72 16.46
CA GLU A 5 3.73 5.17 17.03
C GLU A 5 2.74 4.79 15.93
N ALA A 6 2.65 5.61 14.88
CA ALA A 6 1.81 5.32 13.71
C ALA A 6 2.31 4.09 12.94
N THR A 7 3.64 3.93 12.83
CA THR A 7 4.26 2.75 12.20
C THR A 7 4.02 1.48 13.02
N ASP A 8 4.16 1.54 14.35
CA ASP A 8 3.95 0.38 15.24
C ASP A 8 2.48 -0.07 15.21
N GLN A 9 1.54 0.87 15.22
CA GLN A 9 0.11 0.60 15.05
C GLN A 9 -0.19 -0.06 13.71
N PHE A 10 0.42 0.41 12.62
CA PHE A 10 0.28 -0.21 11.30
C PHE A 10 0.85 -1.63 11.27
N VAL A 11 2.03 -1.84 11.85
CA VAL A 11 2.65 -3.17 11.97
C VAL A 11 1.74 -4.13 12.75
N ALA A 12 1.17 -3.68 13.86
CA ALA A 12 0.20 -4.44 14.63
C ALA A 12 -1.06 -4.77 13.82
N LEU A 13 -1.61 -3.79 13.08
CA LEU A 13 -2.79 -3.97 12.21
C LEU A 13 -2.55 -4.97 11.08
N CYS A 14 -1.35 -5.00 10.52
CA CYS A 14 -0.95 -5.99 9.51
C CYS A 14 -0.73 -7.40 10.09
N GLY A 15 -0.77 -7.58 11.41
CA GLY A 15 -0.47 -8.87 12.05
C GLY A 15 1.04 -9.15 12.14
N GLY A 16 1.87 -8.10 12.09
CA GLY A 16 3.31 -8.16 12.29
C GLY A 16 4.13 -7.54 11.16
N ALA A 17 5.42 -7.35 11.46
CA ALA A 17 6.39 -6.72 10.56
C ALA A 17 6.47 -7.33 9.14
N PRO A 18 6.42 -8.67 8.93
CA PRO A 18 6.55 -9.21 7.58
C PRO A 18 5.36 -8.88 6.66
N HIS A 19 4.14 -8.79 7.20
CA HIS A 19 2.96 -8.40 6.42
C HIS A 19 2.97 -6.90 6.12
N ALA A 20 3.38 -6.08 7.09
CA ALA A 20 3.57 -4.64 6.90
C ALA A 20 4.65 -4.33 5.84
N ASP A 21 5.79 -5.02 5.90
CA ASP A 21 6.88 -4.89 4.92
C ASP A 21 6.41 -5.29 3.52
N ARG A 22 5.63 -6.38 3.42
CA ARG A 22 5.05 -6.82 2.16
C ARG A 22 4.11 -5.78 1.54
N LEU A 23 3.30 -5.12 2.36
CA LEU A 23 2.40 -4.07 1.90
C LEU A 23 3.18 -2.82 1.43
N SER A 24 4.23 -2.43 2.17
CA SER A 24 5.16 -1.37 1.75
C SER A 24 5.90 -1.69 0.45
N TYR A 25 6.28 -2.95 0.25
CA TYR A 25 6.85 -3.43 -1.00
C TYR A 25 5.86 -3.32 -2.16
N LEU A 26 4.60 -3.70 -1.94
CA LEU A 26 3.54 -3.55 -2.93
C LEU A 26 3.36 -2.09 -3.33
N TRP A 27 3.26 -1.16 -2.37
CA TRP A 27 3.19 0.27 -2.65
C TRP A 27 4.37 0.74 -3.50
N SER A 28 5.59 0.37 -3.12
CA SER A 28 6.82 0.73 -3.84
C SER A 28 6.87 0.17 -5.26
N ASN A 29 6.21 -0.95 -5.53
CA ASN A 29 6.16 -1.58 -6.85
C ASN A 29 4.90 -1.25 -7.66
N SER A 30 3.98 -0.44 -7.12
CA SER A 30 2.70 -0.13 -7.74
C SER A 30 2.74 1.04 -8.72
N TYR A 31 3.93 1.37 -9.26
CA TYR A 31 4.03 2.40 -10.28
C TYR A 31 3.25 2.00 -11.54
N PRO A 32 2.36 2.86 -12.04
CA PRO A 32 1.68 2.60 -13.30
C PRO A 32 2.73 2.62 -14.41
N GLY A 33 2.84 1.52 -15.15
CA GLY A 33 3.72 1.44 -16.31
C GLY A 33 3.38 2.58 -17.29
N ILE A 34 4.39 3.28 -17.79
CA ILE A 34 4.21 4.31 -18.81
C ILE A 34 3.87 3.60 -20.13
N ALA A 35 2.62 3.17 -20.29
CA ALA A 35 2.10 2.84 -21.60
C ALA A 35 1.95 4.14 -22.38
N ALA A 36 2.75 4.32 -23.43
CA ALA A 36 2.61 5.42 -24.36
C ALA A 36 1.24 5.29 -25.06
N GLY A 37 0.34 6.25 -24.84
CA GLY A 37 -0.91 6.35 -25.60
C GLY A 37 -2.22 6.04 -24.87
N VAL A 38 -2.19 5.68 -23.58
CA VAL A 38 -3.43 5.52 -22.78
C VAL A 38 -3.73 6.83 -22.05
N PHE A 39 -4.87 7.46 -22.37
CA PHE A 39 -5.33 8.72 -21.75
C PHE A 39 -5.81 8.55 -20.30
N ASP A 40 -6.08 7.31 -19.88
CA ASP A 40 -6.50 6.96 -18.52
C ASP A 40 -5.45 6.01 -17.91
N LYS A 41 -4.40 6.58 -17.32
CA LYS A 41 -3.40 5.78 -16.58
C LYS A 41 -3.91 5.64 -15.15
N PRO A 42 -4.06 4.41 -14.63
CA PRO A 42 -4.43 4.21 -13.23
C PRO A 42 -3.39 4.89 -12.35
N SER A 43 -3.81 5.52 -11.25
CA SER A 43 -2.87 6.12 -10.32
C SER A 43 -2.05 5.03 -9.61
N LYS A 44 -0.90 5.40 -9.02
CA LYS A 44 -0.14 4.49 -8.16
C LYS A 44 -1.01 3.89 -7.05
N VAL A 45 -1.93 4.70 -6.52
CA VAL A 45 -2.89 4.29 -5.47
C VAL A 45 -3.85 3.23 -5.99
N ASP A 46 -4.41 3.39 -7.19
CA ASP A 46 -5.33 2.41 -7.78
C ASP A 46 -4.62 1.07 -8.07
N VAL A 47 -3.40 1.14 -8.62
CA VAL A 47 -2.59 -0.06 -8.86
C VAL A 47 -2.24 -0.74 -7.54
N PHE A 48 -1.91 0.03 -6.51
CA PHE A 48 -1.60 -0.49 -5.18
C PHE A 48 -2.78 -1.16 -4.52
N LYS A 49 -3.94 -0.48 -4.44
CA LYS A 49 -5.18 -1.03 -3.86
C LYS A 49 -5.52 -2.36 -4.52
N CYS A 50 -5.55 -2.39 -5.85
CA CYS A 50 -5.84 -3.60 -6.62
C CYS A 50 -4.83 -4.74 -6.33
N ARG A 51 -3.54 -4.46 -6.19
CA ARG A 51 -2.54 -5.49 -5.86
C ARG A 51 -2.66 -5.98 -4.42
N ALA A 52 -2.88 -5.08 -3.48
CA ALA A 52 -3.03 -5.41 -2.07
C ALA A 52 -4.28 -6.28 -1.83
N GLU A 53 -5.41 -5.92 -2.43
CA GLU A 53 -6.64 -6.73 -2.38
C GLU A 53 -6.43 -8.12 -2.98
N ARG A 54 -5.67 -8.23 -4.07
CA ARG A 54 -5.33 -9.53 -4.70
C ARG A 54 -4.40 -10.40 -3.85
N GLU A 55 -3.55 -9.80 -3.01
CA GLU A 55 -2.73 -10.52 -2.03
C GLU A 55 -3.50 -10.87 -0.74
N GLY A 56 -4.73 -10.38 -0.59
CA GLY A 56 -5.59 -10.67 0.57
C GLY A 56 -5.47 -9.65 1.71
N PHE A 57 -4.88 -8.48 1.45
CA PHE A 57 -4.89 -7.39 2.42
C PHE A 57 -6.26 -6.73 2.50
N THR A 58 -6.62 -6.31 3.70
CA THR A 58 -7.89 -5.61 3.96
C THR A 58 -7.79 -4.14 3.58
N THR A 59 -8.93 -3.51 3.30
CA THR A 59 -8.99 -2.07 3.00
C THR A 59 -8.40 -1.23 4.14
N GLU A 60 -8.65 -1.59 5.40
CA GLU A 60 -8.08 -0.88 6.56
C GLU A 60 -6.55 -0.92 6.58
N GLN A 61 -5.93 -2.07 6.30
CA GLN A 61 -4.46 -2.18 6.23
C GLN A 61 -3.88 -1.33 5.10
N VAL A 62 -4.56 -1.31 3.96
CA VAL A 62 -4.18 -0.52 2.78
C VAL A 62 -4.27 0.99 3.08
N GLU A 63 -5.36 1.44 3.70
CA GLU A 63 -5.54 2.84 4.06
C GLU A 63 -4.59 3.28 5.17
N ALA A 64 -4.30 2.42 6.15
CA ALA A 64 -3.32 2.70 7.20
C ALA A 64 -1.94 2.98 6.61
N LEU A 65 -1.48 2.21 5.61
CA LEU A 65 -0.22 2.51 4.93
C LEU A 65 -0.27 3.83 4.15
N LEU A 66 -1.38 4.13 3.48
CA LEU A 66 -1.55 5.37 2.72
C LEU A 66 -1.53 6.62 3.62
N LEU A 67 -1.99 6.51 4.86
CA LEU A 67 -1.91 7.57 5.87
C LEU A 67 -0.49 7.80 6.40
N LEU A 68 0.43 6.84 6.20
CA LEU A 68 1.84 6.93 6.58
C LEU A 68 2.74 7.49 5.45
N GLN A 69 2.22 7.67 4.23
CA GLN A 69 2.97 8.23 3.08
C GLN A 69 2.88 9.75 3.02
#